data_AF-A0A284S4Z4-F1
#
_entry.id   AF-A0A284S4Z4-F1
#
_cell.length_a   1.000
_cell.length_b   1.000
_cell.length_c   1.000
_cell.angle_alpha   90.00
_cell.angle_beta   90.00
_cell.angle_gamma   90.00
#
_symmetry.space_group_name_H-M   'P 1'
#
loop_
_entity.id
_entity.type
_entity.pdbx_description
1 polymer ?
#
loop_
_entity_poly.entity_id
_entity_poly.type
_entity_poly.pdbx_seq_one_letter_code
_entity_poly.pdbx_strand_id
1 'polypeptide(L)'
;MGNAKEAIAKYVKKTKCNKRVAIVKIATTPKSPLAMFVNHEYTADGDFQYLTQREDGTQKWLLNPNINKFKAFLKEYWANYYSAQEATQTEP
;
A
#
# COMPACT_ATOMS: atom_id res chain seq x y z
N MET A 1 -5.79 12.94 49.07
CA MET A 1 -4.78 12.22 48.26
C MET A 1 -5.50 11.17 47.42
N GLY A 2 -5.66 11.43 46.12
CA GLY A 2 -6.39 10.57 45.21
C GLY A 2 -5.58 9.32 44.86
N ASN A 3 -6.15 8.15 45.09
CA ASN A 3 -5.53 6.85 44.87
C ASN A 3 -5.41 6.58 43.36
N ALA A 4 -4.23 6.19 42.88
CA ALA A 4 -4.00 5.89 41.46
C ALA A 4 -5.00 4.86 40.88
N LYS A 5 -5.52 3.97 41.73
CA LYS A 5 -6.56 3.01 41.37
C LYS A 5 -7.87 3.68 40.92
N GLU A 6 -8.22 4.81 41.52
CA GLU A 6 -9.44 5.55 41.20
C GLU A 6 -9.32 6.27 39.84
N ALA A 7 -8.12 6.78 39.52
CA ALA A 7 -7.83 7.35 38.21
C ALA A 7 -7.89 6.29 37.10
N ILE A 8 -7.36 5.09 37.37
CA ILE A 8 -7.41 3.96 36.43
C ILE A 8 -8.87 3.51 36.21
N ALA A 9 -9.65 3.36 37.29
CA ALA A 9 -11.06 2.98 37.19
C ALA A 9 -11.88 4.01 36.38
N LYS A 10 -11.61 5.31 36.60
CA LYS A 10 -12.26 6.39 35.85
C LYS A 10 -11.88 6.38 34.37
N TYR A 11 -10.62 6.10 34.05
CA TYR A 11 -10.13 5.95 32.68
C TYR A 11 -10.76 4.75 31.97
N VAL A 12 -10.76 3.57 32.60
CA VAL A 12 -11.38 2.35 32.06
C VAL A 12 -12.88 2.51 31.84
N LYS A 13 -13.59 3.20 32.76
CA LYS A 13 -15.02 3.50 32.59
C LYS A 13 -15.26 4.45 31.42
N LYS A 14 -14.39 5.45 31.22
CA LYS A 14 -14.48 6.38 30.08
C LYS A 14 -14.24 5.68 28.74
N THR A 15 -13.31 4.72 28.68
CA THR A 15 -12.97 4.00 27.43
C THR A 15 -13.92 2.84 27.11
N LYS A 16 -14.53 2.19 28.12
CA LYS A 16 -15.55 1.14 27.90
C LYS A 16 -16.86 1.67 27.27
N CYS A 17 -17.11 2.97 27.34
CA CYS A 17 -18.30 3.60 26.75
C CYS A 17 -18.14 3.99 25.28
N ASN A 18 -16.99 3.72 24.65
CA ASN A 18 -16.83 3.85 23.19
C ASN A 18 -17.55 2.69 22.51
N LYS A 19 -18.88 2.81 22.50
CA LYS A 19 -19.84 2.06 21.73
C LYS A 19 -19.29 1.95 20.31
N ARG A 20 -18.98 0.71 19.90
CA ARG A 20 -18.48 0.33 18.58
C ARG A 20 -19.05 1.30 17.53
N VAL A 21 -18.21 2.23 17.08
CA VAL A 21 -18.53 3.07 15.92
C VAL A 21 -18.93 2.08 14.86
N ALA A 22 -20.17 2.21 14.37
CA ALA A 22 -20.71 1.33 13.36
C ALA A 22 -19.61 1.11 12.33
N ILE A 23 -19.27 -0.16 12.07
CA ILE A 23 -18.51 -0.52 10.90
C ILE A 23 -19.40 -0.04 9.77
N VAL A 24 -19.23 1.24 9.38
CA VAL A 24 -19.72 1.76 8.12
C VAL A 24 -19.23 0.70 7.17
N LYS A 25 -20.20 0.01 6.59
CA LYS A 25 -20.01 -0.92 5.51
C LYS A 25 -19.44 -0.02 4.42
N ILE A 26 -18.12 0.20 4.45
CA ILE A 26 -17.38 0.85 3.39
C ILE A 26 -17.70 -0.10 2.25
N ALA A 27 -18.64 0.30 1.41
CA ALA A 27 -18.83 -0.33 0.13
C ALA A 27 -17.48 -0.09 -0.55
N THR A 28 -16.56 -1.03 -0.38
CA THR A 28 -15.29 -1.04 -1.11
C THR A 28 -15.74 -1.02 -2.55
N THR A 29 -15.63 0.15 -3.17
CA THR A 29 -15.84 0.32 -4.59
C THR A 29 -15.12 -0.84 -5.27
N PRO A 30 -15.77 -1.57 -6.19
CA PRO A 30 -15.11 -2.67 -6.87
C PRO A 30 -13.74 -2.18 -7.34
N LYS A 31 -12.72 -2.85 -6.83
CA LYS A 31 -11.33 -2.45 -7.00
C LYS A 31 -11.06 -2.38 -8.50
N SER A 32 -10.87 -1.18 -9.05
CA SER A 32 -10.52 -0.97 -10.46
C SER A 32 -9.38 -1.92 -10.86
N PRO A 33 -9.40 -2.49 -12.07
CA PRO A 33 -8.34 -3.39 -12.52
C PRO A 33 -6.97 -2.71 -12.52
N LEU A 34 -5.92 -3.53 -12.44
CA LEU A 34 -4.55 -3.07 -12.53
C LEU A 34 -4.27 -2.63 -13.97
N ALA A 35 -3.75 -1.41 -14.14
CA ALA A 35 -3.34 -0.90 -15.44
C ALA A 35 -1.86 -1.17 -15.70
N MET A 36 -0.97 -0.81 -14.77
CA MET A 36 0.48 -0.95 -14.97
C MET A 36 1.28 -0.92 -13.66
N PHE A 37 2.54 -1.34 -13.74
CA PHE A 37 3.56 -0.99 -12.75
C PHE A 37 4.25 0.31 -13.15
N VAL A 38 4.49 1.17 -12.17
CA VAL A 38 5.05 2.51 -12.37
C VAL A 38 6.47 2.59 -11.81
N ASN A 39 6.70 2.00 -10.65
CA ASN A 39 8.00 2.04 -10.00
C ASN A 39 8.27 0.76 -9.20
N HIS A 40 9.53 0.54 -8.83
CA HIS A 40 9.96 -0.50 -7.91
C HIS A 40 10.94 0.06 -6.87
N GLU A 41 10.98 -0.56 -5.70
CA GLU A 41 11.91 -0.25 -4.63
C GLU A 41 12.36 -1.54 -3.95
N TYR A 42 13.66 -1.64 -3.65
CA TYR A 42 14.20 -2.67 -2.77
C TYR A 42 14.38 -2.06 -1.38
N THR A 43 13.79 -2.71 -0.40
CA THR A 43 13.93 -2.33 1.01
C THR A 43 15.22 -2.88 1.59
N ALA A 44 15.72 -2.26 2.66
CA ALA A 44 16.93 -2.72 3.35
C ALA A 44 16.78 -4.15 3.92
N ASP A 45 15.56 -4.57 4.22
CA ASP A 45 15.23 -5.90 4.74
C ASP A 45 15.25 -7.00 3.66
N GLY A 46 15.53 -6.64 2.40
CA GLY A 46 15.57 -7.58 1.27
C GLY A 46 14.19 -7.84 0.65
N ASP A 47 13.14 -7.21 1.16
CA ASP A 47 11.83 -7.19 0.50
C ASP A 47 11.84 -6.22 -0.69
N PHE A 48 10.94 -6.44 -1.64
CA PHE A 48 10.76 -5.56 -2.78
C PHE A 48 9.31 -5.10 -2.90
N GLN A 49 9.14 -3.82 -3.22
CA GLN A 49 7.85 -3.18 -3.36
C GLN A 49 7.69 -2.65 -4.76
N TYR A 50 6.46 -2.74 -5.28
CA TYR A 50 6.10 -2.23 -6.59
C TYR A 50 4.97 -1.22 -6.47
N LEU A 51 5.16 -0.05 -7.07
CA LEU A 51 4.09 0.94 -7.21
C LEU A 51 3.22 0.55 -8.40
N THR A 52 1.95 0.27 -8.12
CA THR A 52 0.95 -0.05 -9.13
C THR A 52 0.02 1.11 -9.38
N GLN A 53 -0.39 1.28 -10.63
CA GLN A 53 -1.48 2.17 -11.03
C GLN A 53 -2.64 1.35 -11.59
N ARG A 54 -3.86 1.73 -11.22
CA ARG A 54 -5.11 1.15 -11.71
C ARG A 54 -5.71 1.98 -12.85
N GLU A 55 -6.67 1.41 -13.56
CA GLU A 55 -7.32 2.10 -14.68
C GLU A 55 -8.05 3.40 -14.27
N ASP A 56 -8.52 3.47 -13.03
CA ASP A 56 -9.09 4.69 -12.43
C ASP A 56 -8.04 5.73 -12.02
N GLY A 57 -6.76 5.51 -12.35
CA GLY A 57 -5.65 6.38 -12.01
C GLY A 57 -5.17 6.24 -10.55
N THR A 58 -5.83 5.43 -9.73
CA THR A 58 -5.40 5.26 -8.33
C THR A 58 -4.10 4.46 -8.24
N GLN A 59 -3.21 4.89 -7.35
CA GLN A 59 -1.90 4.26 -7.16
C GLN A 59 -1.76 3.61 -5.79
N LYS A 60 -1.03 2.49 -5.73
CA LYS A 60 -0.75 1.77 -4.48
C LYS A 60 0.54 0.94 -4.56
N TRP A 61 1.30 0.95 -3.46
CA TRP A 61 2.42 0.04 -3.24
C TRP A 61 1.97 -1.38 -2.91
N LEU A 62 2.55 -2.35 -3.61
CA LEU A 62 2.41 -3.77 -3.35
C LEU A 62 3.74 -4.33 -2.84
N LEU A 63 3.75 -4.81 -1.61
CA LEU A 63 4.86 -5.53 -1.01
C LEU A 63 4.88 -6.98 -1.50
N ASN A 64 6.02 -7.42 -2.03
CA ASN A 64 6.28 -8.77 -2.51
C ASN A 64 5.13 -9.37 -3.36
N PRO A 65 4.72 -8.70 -4.46
CA PRO A 65 3.61 -9.18 -5.28
C PRO A 65 3.96 -10.53 -5.92
N ASN A 66 2.94 -11.38 -6.08
CA ASN A 66 3.12 -12.68 -6.74
C ASN A 66 3.54 -12.49 -8.20
N ILE A 67 4.80 -12.76 -8.49
CA ILE A 67 5.44 -12.54 -9.80
C ILE A 67 4.72 -13.33 -10.90
N ASN A 68 4.26 -14.55 -10.61
CA ASN A 68 3.56 -15.37 -11.61
C ASN A 68 2.21 -14.78 -12.00
N LYS A 69 1.47 -14.22 -11.02
CA LYS A 69 0.18 -13.57 -11.28
C LYS A 69 0.32 -12.31 -12.12
N PHE A 70 1.40 -11.56 -11.91
CA PHE A 70 1.62 -10.26 -12.56
C PHE A 70 2.67 -10.30 -13.67
N LYS A 71 3.02 -11.50 -14.16
CA LYS A 71 4.13 -11.73 -15.09
C LYS A 71 4.08 -10.84 -16.34
N ALA A 72 2.91 -10.68 -16.95
CA ALA A 72 2.75 -9.87 -18.16
C ALA A 72 3.09 -8.40 -17.90
N PHE A 73 2.47 -7.81 -16.87
CA PHE A 73 2.70 -6.42 -16.47
C PHE A 73 4.15 -6.17 -16.03
N LEU A 74 4.76 -7.12 -15.29
CA LEU A 74 6.17 -7.01 -14.88
C LEU A 74 7.12 -7.08 -16.08
N LYS A 75 6.84 -7.94 -17.06
CA LYS A 75 7.65 -8.04 -18.28
C LYS A 75 7.65 -6.73 -19.06
N GLU A 76 6.47 -6.13 -19.24
CA GLU A 76 6.33 -4.84 -19.90
C GLU A 76 7.03 -3.72 -19.13
N TYR A 77 6.83 -3.67 -17.81
CA TYR A 77 7.49 -2.70 -16.95
C TYR A 77 9.01 -2.73 -17.08
N TRP A 78 9.63 -3.91 -16.96
CA TRP A 78 11.07 -4.03 -17.05
C TRP A 78 11.60 -3.72 -18.46
N ALA A 79 10.89 -4.11 -19.51
CA ALA A 79 11.25 -3.75 -20.87
C ALA A 79 11.30 -2.22 -21.03
N ASN A 80 10.25 -1.53 -20.58
CA ASN A 80 10.18 -0.06 -20.63
C ASN A 80 11.25 0.60 -19.74
N TYR A 81 11.51 0.04 -18.56
CA TYR A 81 12.51 0.56 -17.63
C TYR A 81 13.92 0.52 -18.22
N TYR A 82 14.31 -0.60 -18.85
CA TYR A 82 15.62 -0.69 -19.51
C TYR A 82 15.72 0.24 -20.71
N SER A 83 14.69 0.30 -21.57
CA SER A 83 14.67 1.22 -22.70
C SER A 83 14.78 2.69 -22.27
N ALA A 84 14.11 3.07 -21.18
CA ALA A 84 14.21 4.43 -20.63
C ALA A 84 15.62 4.72 -20.09
N GLN A 85 16.23 3.77 -19.37
CA GLN A 85 17.60 3.94 -18.87
C GLN A 85 18.62 4.10 -20.00
N GLU A 86 18.53 3.29 -21.06
CA GLU A 86 19.39 3.41 -22.25
C GLU A 86 19.25 4.78 -22.92
N ALA A 87 18.03 5.34 -22.98
CA ALA A 87 17.82 6.68 -23.50
C ALA A 87 18.54 7.75 -22.65
N THR A 88 18.41 7.71 -21.32
CA THR A 88 19.11 8.63 -20.41
C THR A 88 20.63 8.52 -20.45
N GLN A 89 21.19 7.36 -20.83
CA GLN A 89 22.65 7.18 -20.96
C GLN A 89 23.20 7.70 -22.29
N THR A 90 22.33 7.97 -23.26
CA THR A 90 22.71 8.41 -24.61
C THR A 90 22.50 9.92 -24.82
N GLU A 91 21.95 10.62 -23.83
CA GLU A 91 21.85 12.09 -23.81
C GLU A 91 23.20 12.70 -23.35
N PRO A 92 23.90 13.48 -24.20
CA PRO A 92 25.20 14.09 -23.90
C PRO A 92 25.14 15.33 -22.98
#